data_AF-A0A1W2ETA6-F1
#
_entry.id   AF-A0A1W2ETA6-F1
#
_cell.length_a   1.000
_cell.length_b   1.000
_cell.length_c   1.000
_cell.angle_alpha   90.00
_cell.angle_beta   90.00
_cell.angle_gamma   90.00
#
_symmetry.space_group_name_H-M   'P 1'
#
loop_
_entity.id
_entity.type
_entity.pdbx_description
1 polymer ?
#
loop_
_entity_poly.entity_id
_entity_poly.type
_entity_poly.pdbx_seq_one_letter_code
_entity_poly.pdbx_strand_id
1 'polypeptide(L)'
;MNDYSDLMLVDKDSGRLKELEDALHRVEVTYAHWLNNRENIHTGEKPDRLGNYFRHFYTDKGIQFYVKDNLPQEIKNACWSAFKNIFG
;
A
#
# COMPACT_ATOMS: atom_id res chain seq x y z
N MET A 1 -6.65 -31.39 -21.41
CA MET A 1 -5.81 -30.21 -21.10
C MET A 1 -6.45 -29.55 -19.90
N ASN A 2 -5.78 -29.55 -18.75
CA ASN A 2 -6.27 -28.85 -17.56
C ASN A 2 -6.10 -27.35 -17.82
N ASP A 3 -7.22 -26.65 -17.97
CA ASP A 3 -7.27 -25.22 -18.20
C ASP A 3 -7.23 -24.52 -16.82
N TYR A 4 -6.10 -23.90 -16.49
CA TYR A 4 -5.79 -23.30 -15.19
C TYR A 4 -6.55 -21.98 -14.92
N SER A 5 -7.70 -21.79 -15.55
CA SER A 5 -8.53 -20.59 -15.43
C SER A 5 -9.16 -20.40 -14.04
N ASP A 6 -9.12 -21.44 -13.18
CA ASP A 6 -9.66 -21.41 -11.82
C ASP A 6 -8.75 -20.70 -10.79
N LEU A 7 -7.47 -20.42 -11.13
CA LEU A 7 -6.48 -19.93 -10.16
C LEU A 7 -6.33 -18.39 -10.10
N MET A 8 -7.04 -17.62 -10.94
CA MET A 8 -6.81 -16.18 -11.09
C MET A 8 -7.99 -15.25 -10.75
N LEU A 9 -9.10 -15.79 -10.27
CA LEU A 9 -10.25 -15.00 -9.80
C LEU A 9 -10.41 -14.98 -8.26
N VAL A 10 -9.50 -15.62 -7.53
CA VAL A 10 -9.70 -15.98 -6.11
C VAL A 10 -9.73 -14.78 -5.15
N ASP A 11 -9.24 -13.60 -5.50
CA ASP A 11 -8.81 -12.65 -4.46
C ASP A 11 -9.23 -11.18 -4.68
N LYS A 12 -10.36 -10.94 -5.36
CA LYS A 12 -10.95 -9.59 -5.42
C LYS A 12 -11.79 -9.25 -4.17
N ASP A 13 -12.19 -10.25 -3.39
CA ASP A 13 -13.11 -10.15 -2.23
C ASP A 13 -12.53 -10.76 -0.93
N SER A 14 -11.26 -11.17 -0.94
CA SER A 14 -10.59 -11.93 0.13
C SER A 14 -10.35 -11.18 1.44
N GLY A 15 -10.78 -9.91 1.55
CA GLY A 15 -10.53 -9.06 2.72
C GLY A 15 -9.06 -8.63 2.89
N ARG A 16 -8.10 -9.29 2.22
CA ARG A 16 -6.66 -9.01 2.30
C ARG A 16 -6.30 -7.60 1.85
N LEU A 17 -7.04 -7.04 0.88
CA LEU A 17 -6.88 -5.64 0.49
C LEU A 17 -7.22 -4.70 1.64
N LYS A 18 -8.33 -4.97 2.34
CA LYS A 18 -8.73 -4.20 3.53
C LYS A 18 -7.71 -4.37 4.65
N GLU A 19 -7.14 -5.57 4.83
CA GLU A 19 -6.05 -5.79 5.77
C GLU A 19 -4.80 -4.97 5.40
N LEU A 20 -4.51 -4.83 4.10
CA LEU A 20 -3.40 -3.99 3.62
C LEU A 20 -3.69 -2.52 3.89
N GLU A 21 -4.89 -2.04 3.57
CA GLU A 21 -5.31 -0.67 3.86
C GLU A 21 -5.24 -0.37 5.36
N ASP A 22 -5.69 -1.30 6.22
CA ASP A 22 -5.60 -1.16 7.67
C ASP A 22 -4.15 -1.16 8.15
N ALA A 23 -3.31 -2.05 7.62
CA ALA A 23 -1.89 -2.08 7.94
C ALA A 23 -1.16 -0.79 7.51
N LEU A 24 -1.47 -0.27 6.32
CA LEU A 24 -0.94 1.02 5.84
C LEU A 24 -1.48 2.20 6.66
N HIS A 25 -2.73 2.13 7.13
CA HIS A 25 -3.27 3.13 8.03
C HIS A 25 -2.54 3.13 9.38
N ARG A 26 -2.16 1.96 9.92
CA ARG A 26 -1.31 1.89 11.12
C ARG A 26 0.07 2.49 10.89
N VAL A 27 0.66 2.32 9.70
CA VAL A 27 1.91 3.00 9.32
C VAL A 27 1.70 4.51 9.28
N GLU A 28 0.60 4.99 8.67
CA GLU A 28 0.25 6.40 8.63
C GLU A 28 0.12 7.00 10.04
N VAL A 29 -0.59 6.33 10.95
CA VAL A 29 -0.73 6.75 12.35
C VAL A 29 0.64 6.79 13.06
N THR A 30 1.48 5.77 12.85
CA THR A 30 2.83 5.68 13.44
C THR A 30 3.71 6.86 13.00
N TYR A 31 3.62 7.24 11.72
CA TYR A 31 4.40 8.33 11.14
C TYR A 31 3.60 9.63 10.99
N ALA A 32 2.48 9.77 11.72
CA ALA A 32 1.58 10.91 11.60
C ALA A 32 2.30 12.23 11.92
N HIS A 33 3.23 12.23 12.88
CA HIS A 33 4.03 13.42 13.18
C HIS A 33 4.81 13.92 11.97
N TRP A 34 5.41 13.01 11.19
CA TRP A 34 6.16 13.37 10.00
C TRP A 34 5.22 13.82 8.86
N LEU A 35 4.11 13.11 8.64
CA LEU A 35 3.11 13.44 7.62
C LEU A 35 2.42 14.78 7.89
N ASN A 36 2.12 15.09 9.15
CA ASN A 36 1.48 16.33 9.56
C ASN A 36 2.34 17.57 9.31
N ASN A 37 3.66 17.41 9.39
CA ASN A 37 4.60 18.49 9.12
C ASN A 37 4.99 18.59 7.64
N ARG A 38 4.60 17.61 6.83
CA ARG A 38 4.91 17.54 5.40
C ARG A 38 3.81 18.17 4.57
N GLU A 39 4.25 18.84 3.50
CA GLU A 39 3.37 19.42 2.50
C GLU A 39 2.90 18.35 1.52
N ASN A 40 1.61 18.35 1.20
CA ASN A 40 1.02 17.45 0.24
C ASN A 40 1.59 17.67 -1.16
N ILE A 41 2.17 16.61 -1.73
CA ILE A 41 2.83 16.64 -3.05
C ILE A 41 1.90 17.00 -4.22
N HIS A 42 0.58 16.93 -4.02
CA HIS A 42 -0.42 17.21 -5.04
C HIS A 42 -1.08 18.58 -4.88
N THR A 43 -1.30 19.04 -3.65
CA THR A 43 -2.04 20.29 -3.37
C THR A 43 -1.18 21.42 -2.82
N GLY A 44 0.03 21.12 -2.30
CA GLY A 44 0.85 22.12 -1.61
C GLY A 44 0.35 22.47 -0.21
N GLU A 45 -0.64 21.74 0.33
CA GLU A 45 -1.22 22.01 1.65
C GLU A 45 -0.81 20.97 2.69
N LYS A 46 -0.83 21.35 3.98
CA LYS A 46 -0.62 20.41 5.09
C LYS A 46 -1.96 20.00 5.72
N PRO A 47 -2.09 18.77 6.26
CA PRO A 47 -1.09 17.71 6.30
C PRO A 47 -1.06 16.87 5.02
N ASP A 48 0.09 16.26 4.73
CA ASP A 48 0.17 15.21 3.71
C ASP A 48 -0.37 13.87 4.23
N ARG A 49 -0.65 12.92 3.34
CA ARG A 49 -1.17 11.59 3.67
C ARG A 49 -0.31 10.49 3.07
N LEU A 50 -0.19 9.37 3.77
CA LEU A 50 0.58 8.22 3.29
C LEU A 50 -0.01 7.66 2.00
N GLY A 51 -1.34 7.73 1.85
CA GLY A 51 -2.06 7.34 0.63
C GLY A 51 -1.58 8.04 -0.64
N ASN A 52 -0.93 9.19 -0.54
CA ASN A 52 -0.34 9.87 -1.70
C ASN A 52 0.94 9.21 -2.20
N TYR A 53 1.53 8.30 -1.42
CA TYR A 53 2.86 7.73 -1.67
C TYR A 53 2.87 6.26 -2.03
N PHE A 54 1.74 5.56 -1.97
CA PHE A 54 1.69 4.19 -2.42
C PHE A 54 0.56 3.98 -3.42
N ARG A 55 0.71 2.92 -4.23
CA ARG A 55 -0.34 2.44 -5.13
C ARG A 55 -0.29 0.92 -5.12
N HIS A 56 -1.46 0.30 -5.16
CA HIS A 56 -1.60 -1.11 -5.47
C HIS A 56 -2.58 -1.28 -6.63
N PHE A 57 -2.37 -2.32 -7.42
CA PHE A 57 -3.29 -2.71 -8.47
C PHE A 57 -3.15 -4.21 -8.74
N TYR A 58 -4.27 -4.83 -9.10
CA TYR A 58 -4.29 -6.23 -9.51
C TYR A 58 -3.86 -6.34 -10.97
N THR A 59 -2.96 -7.27 -11.23
CA THR A 59 -2.56 -7.71 -12.56
C THR A 59 -2.94 -9.17 -12.75
N ASP A 60 -2.84 -9.66 -13.98
CA ASP A 60 -2.99 -11.10 -14.28
C ASP A 60 -2.06 -11.97 -13.40
N LYS A 61 -0.90 -11.43 -13.00
CA LYS A 61 0.08 -12.13 -12.14
C LYS A 61 -0.19 -11.98 -10.63
N GLY A 62 -1.27 -11.32 -10.22
CA GLY A 62 -1.58 -11.00 -8.82
C GLY A 62 -1.44 -9.52 -8.48
N ILE A 63 -1.39 -9.19 -7.19
CA ILE A 63 -1.31 -7.80 -6.70
C ILE A 63 0.09 -7.23 -6.85
N GLN A 64 0.20 -6.05 -7.47
CA GLN A 64 1.41 -5.25 -7.49
C GLN A 64 1.27 -4.11 -6.49
N PHE A 65 2.34 -3.84 -5.74
CA PHE A 65 2.43 -2.74 -4.79
C PHE A 65 3.64 -1.87 -5.12
N TYR A 66 3.45 -0.57 -5.08
CA TYR A 66 4.46 0.43 -5.40
C TYR A 66 4.47 1.52 -4.35
N VAL A 67 5.66 1.93 -3.93
CA VAL A 67 5.89 3.03 -2.98
C VAL A 67 6.76 4.08 -3.67
N LYS A 68 6.30 5.33 -3.69
CA LYS A 68 6.97 6.47 -4.31
C LYS A 68 8.28 6.80 -3.60
N ASP A 69 9.24 7.32 -4.36
CA ASP A 69 10.58 7.60 -3.84
C ASP A 69 10.67 8.72 -2.81
N ASN A 70 9.66 9.57 -2.75
CA ASN A 70 9.62 10.76 -1.91
C ASN A 70 9.42 10.46 -0.40
N LEU A 71 9.22 9.19 -0.02
CA LEU A 71 9.18 8.76 1.38
C LEU A 71 10.59 8.47 1.95
N PRO A 72 10.82 8.74 3.25
CA PRO A 72 11.98 8.26 3.98
C PRO A 72 12.07 6.73 3.89
N GLN A 73 13.29 6.21 3.90
CA GLN A 73 13.52 4.77 3.76
C GLN A 73 12.84 3.96 4.87
N GLU A 74 12.73 4.50 6.08
CA GLU A 74 12.02 3.87 7.20
C GLU A 74 10.52 3.68 6.91
N ILE A 75 9.86 4.71 6.39
CA ILE A 75 8.42 4.63 6.04
C ILE A 75 8.23 3.71 4.83
N LYS A 76 9.13 3.75 3.84
CA LYS A 76 9.12 2.80 2.71
C LYS A 76 9.21 1.36 3.21
N ASN A 77 10.15 1.06 4.10
CA ASN A 77 10.34 -0.27 4.67
C ASN A 77 9.10 -0.73 5.45
N ALA A 78 8.47 0.16 6.22
CA ALA A 78 7.22 -0.15 6.92
C ALA A 78 6.07 -0.51 5.95
N CYS A 79 5.92 0.26 4.87
CA CYS A 79 4.92 -0.03 3.82
C CYS A 79 5.17 -1.39 3.15
N TRP A 80 6.44 -1.67 2.78
CA TRP A 80 6.81 -2.95 2.18
C TRP A 80 6.65 -4.12 3.15
N SER A 81 6.94 -3.92 4.43
CA SER A 81 6.71 -4.94 5.46
C SER A 81 5.23 -5.24 5.64
N ALA A 82 4.37 -4.21 5.64
CA ALA A 82 2.92 -4.38 5.69
C ALA A 82 2.42 -5.21 4.50
N PHE A 83 2.87 -4.89 3.29
CA PHE A 83 2.51 -5.63 2.09
C PHE A 83 2.98 -7.09 2.13
N LYS A 84 4.26 -7.34 2.47
CA LYS A 84 4.82 -8.70 2.56
C LYS A 84 4.17 -9.55 3.65
N ASN A 85 3.78 -8.97 4.77
CA ASN A 85 3.10 -9.73 5.83
C ASN A 85 1.72 -10.25 5.40
N ILE A 86 1.09 -9.60 4.44
CA ILE A 86 -0.28 -9.94 4.00
C ILE A 86 -0.25 -10.79 2.74
N PHE A 87 0.64 -10.51 1.79
CA PHE A 87 0.68 -11.15 0.47
C PHE A 87 1.94 -11.98 0.20
N GLY A 88 2.93 -11.95 1.11
CA GLY A 88 4.19 -12.70 0.99
C GLY A 88 4.17 -14.06 1.65
#